data_AF-A0AAQ3SR37-F1
#
_entry.id   AF-A0AAQ3SR37-F1
#
_cell.length_a   1.000
_cell.length_b   1.000
_cell.length_c   1.000
_cell.angle_alpha   90.00
_cell.angle_beta   90.00
_cell.angle_gamma   90.00
#
_symmetry.space_group_name_H-M   'P 1'
#
loop_
_entity.id
_entity.type
_entity.pdbx_description
1 polymer ?
#
loop_
_entity_poly.entity_id
_entity_poly.type
_entity_poly.pdbx_seq_one_letter_code
_entity_poly.pdbx_strand_id
1 'polypeptide(L)'
;MLKGLGMSYDKIDACENNCMLLSKNGDEKLSHCKRCGKSRYVDVLNEEGESVTTKVPLYLSNAIAHPMRWSKKRKCEHDDDIMIHPSYGEAWQALDRFDPEFASDPRSIRFGLSTDGFTPFGIGAAPYSCWPVFVVPYNLPPHLCMKEGFVFLAMVILGSRHPGKNLNVFLEPLIEELQELWIGVEAYDVVANEKFTLRAAYLFSFHDLLPY
;
A
#
# COMPACT_ATOMS: atom_id res chain seq x y z
N MET A 1 -15.09 11.72 -2.89
CA MET A 1 -13.83 11.68 -3.67
C MET A 1 -13.64 10.31 -4.31
N LEU A 2 -13.31 9.24 -3.57
CA LEU A 2 -13.05 7.90 -4.12
C LEU A 2 -14.21 7.28 -4.95
N LYS A 3 -15.47 7.39 -4.51
CA LYS A 3 -16.66 6.94 -5.29
C LYS A 3 -16.77 7.60 -6.69
N GLY A 4 -16.15 8.76 -6.91
CA GLY A 4 -16.09 9.44 -8.21
C GLY A 4 -14.97 8.94 -9.13
N LEU A 5 -14.06 8.08 -8.64
CA LEU A 5 -12.97 7.45 -9.39
C LEU A 5 -13.28 5.98 -9.74
N GLY A 6 -14.47 5.47 -9.41
CA GLY A 6 -14.92 4.12 -9.77
C GLY A 6 -14.26 2.96 -9.01
N MET A 7 -13.40 3.24 -8.02
CA MET A 7 -12.75 2.22 -7.19
C MET A 7 -13.65 1.80 -6.03
N SER A 8 -13.75 0.50 -5.76
CA SER A 8 -14.28 -0.01 -4.48
C SER A 8 -13.29 0.29 -3.35
N TYR A 9 -13.78 0.68 -2.17
CA TYR A 9 -12.94 0.99 -1.03
C TYR A 9 -13.67 0.66 0.27
N ASP A 10 -12.95 0.05 1.22
CA ASP A 10 -13.46 -0.18 2.56
C ASP A 10 -13.30 1.10 3.41
N LYS A 11 -14.33 1.44 4.17
CA LYS A 11 -14.27 2.54 5.15
C LYS A 11 -13.93 1.98 6.52
N ILE A 12 -12.81 2.45 7.08
CA ILE A 12 -12.42 2.17 8.46
C ILE A 12 -12.62 3.44 9.28
N ASP A 13 -13.45 3.35 10.31
CA ASP A 13 -13.63 4.45 11.26
C ASP A 13 -12.41 4.56 12.18
N ALA A 14 -11.99 5.78 12.47
CA ALA A 14 -10.91 6.07 13.40
C ALA A 14 -11.41 6.92 14.57
N CYS A 15 -10.82 6.74 15.74
CA CYS A 15 -11.08 7.62 16.87
C CYS A 15 -10.63 9.06 16.53
N GLU A 16 -11.46 10.07 16.85
CA GLU A 16 -11.17 11.51 16.62
C GLU A 16 -9.84 12.00 17.24
N ASN A 17 -9.37 11.36 18.31
CA ASN A 17 -8.07 11.63 18.94
C ASN A 17 -6.93 10.76 18.36
N ASN A 18 -7.16 10.10 17.22
CA ASN A 18 -6.23 9.24 16.51
C ASN A 18 -5.68 8.09 17.39
N CYS A 19 -6.46 7.61 18.36
CA CYS A 19 -5.99 6.65 19.36
C CYS A 19 -6.01 5.19 18.89
N MET A 20 -6.98 4.81 18.06
CA MET A 20 -7.19 3.47 17.52
C MET A 20 -8.10 3.55 16.28
N LEU A 21 -8.03 2.54 15.43
CA LEU A 21 -9.06 2.24 14.43
C LEU A 21 -10.19 1.43 15.08
N LEU A 22 -11.41 1.52 14.54
CA LEU A 22 -12.59 0.76 14.97
C LEU A 22 -12.98 -0.27 13.90
N SER A 23 -12.01 -1.08 13.49
CA SER A 23 -12.12 -2.11 12.45
C SER A 23 -11.55 -3.45 12.91
N LYS A 24 -12.23 -4.55 12.55
CA LYS A 24 -11.83 -5.94 12.80
C LYS A 24 -11.56 -6.24 14.29
N ASN A 25 -11.11 -7.46 14.59
CA ASN A 25 -10.81 -7.96 15.95
C ASN A 25 -11.95 -7.78 16.98
N GLY A 26 -13.21 -7.74 16.52
CA GLY A 26 -14.42 -7.57 17.35
C GLY A 26 -14.81 -6.11 17.64
N ASP A 27 -14.00 -5.14 17.23
CA ASP A 27 -14.16 -3.73 17.60
C ASP A 27 -15.10 -2.94 16.67
N GLU A 28 -15.54 -3.57 15.59
CA GLU A 28 -16.54 -3.09 14.63
C GLU A 28 -17.89 -2.73 15.26
N LYS A 29 -18.20 -3.24 16.45
CA LYS A 29 -19.44 -2.97 17.19
C LYS A 29 -19.29 -1.92 18.28
N LEU A 30 -18.09 -1.38 18.48
CA LEU A 30 -17.85 -0.36 19.49
C LEU A 30 -18.44 0.98 19.07
N SER A 31 -19.23 1.57 19.97
CA SER A 31 -19.72 2.94 19.87
C SER A 31 -18.73 3.97 20.44
N HIS A 32 -17.70 3.55 21.17
CA HIS A 32 -16.74 4.41 21.84
C HIS A 32 -15.31 3.86 21.76
N CYS A 33 -14.32 4.74 21.69
CA CYS A 33 -12.90 4.41 21.70
C CYS A 33 -12.46 3.81 23.04
N LYS A 34 -11.89 2.59 23.04
CA LYS A 34 -11.35 1.92 24.24
C LYS A 34 -10.28 2.72 24.99
N ARG A 35 -9.51 3.57 24.29
CA ARG A 35 -8.36 4.29 24.85
C ARG A 35 -8.70 5.66 25.44
N CYS A 36 -9.72 6.36 24.92
CA CYS A 36 -10.04 7.73 25.34
C CYS A 36 -11.53 8.01 25.56
N GLY A 37 -12.41 7.01 25.42
CA GLY A 37 -13.84 7.12 25.72
C GLY A 37 -14.67 8.00 24.77
N LYS A 38 -14.09 8.59 23.72
CA LYS A 38 -14.85 9.37 22.72
C LYS A 38 -15.80 8.48 21.89
N SER A 39 -16.98 9.02 21.57
CA SER A 39 -17.94 8.40 20.64
C SER A 39 -17.33 8.20 19.25
N ARG A 40 -17.78 7.15 18.57
CA ARG A 40 -17.49 6.84 17.16
C ARG A 40 -18.34 7.64 16.18
N TYR A 41 -19.61 7.87 16.53
CA TYR A 41 -20.62 8.34 15.58
C TYR A 41 -20.84 9.86 15.66
N VAL A 42 -21.07 10.45 14.48
CA VAL A 42 -21.57 11.82 14.28
C VAL A 42 -22.73 11.70 13.28
N ASP A 43 -23.91 12.22 13.63
CA ASP A 43 -25.16 11.93 12.92
C ASP A 43 -25.23 12.59 11.53
N VAL A 44 -25.12 11.79 10.46
CA VAL A 44 -25.41 12.19 9.06
C VAL A 44 -25.95 11.00 8.26
N LEU A 45 -26.95 11.22 7.41
CA LEU A 45 -27.57 10.21 6.53
C LEU A 45 -27.02 10.26 5.09
N ASN A 46 -26.93 9.10 4.41
CA ASN A 46 -27.41 8.89 3.02
C ASN A 46 -27.18 7.46 2.49
N GLU A 47 -27.73 7.20 1.30
CA GLU A 47 -28.12 5.90 0.73
C GLU A 47 -27.07 5.23 -0.22
N GLU A 48 -27.01 3.88 -0.21
CA GLU A 48 -26.65 2.93 -1.31
C GLU A 48 -25.28 3.06 -2.07
N GLY A 49 -24.44 2.06 -2.35
CA GLY A 49 -24.43 0.58 -2.20
C GLY A 49 -24.34 -0.13 -3.57
N GLU A 50 -23.45 -1.10 -3.90
CA GLU A 50 -22.13 -1.52 -3.37
C GLU A 50 -21.41 -2.46 -4.41
N SER A 51 -20.07 -2.68 -4.38
CA SER A 51 -19.39 -3.71 -5.21
C SER A 51 -17.97 -4.13 -4.73
N VAL A 52 -17.45 -5.27 -5.21
CA VAL A 52 -16.27 -6.00 -4.67
C VAL A 52 -15.12 -6.14 -5.70
N THR A 53 -13.86 -6.06 -5.26
CA THR A 53 -12.63 -6.13 -6.10
C THR A 53 -11.57 -7.10 -5.57
N THR A 54 -10.75 -7.68 -6.47
CA THR A 54 -9.62 -8.58 -6.16
C THR A 54 -8.39 -7.81 -5.64
N LYS A 55 -7.75 -8.29 -4.56
CA LYS A 55 -6.68 -7.57 -3.84
C LYS A 55 -5.47 -7.11 -4.68
N VAL A 56 -4.98 -7.87 -5.68
CA VAL A 56 -3.83 -7.45 -6.53
C VAL A 56 -3.98 -7.95 -7.99
N PRO A 57 -4.32 -7.11 -8.99
CA PRO A 57 -4.55 -7.54 -10.37
C PRO A 57 -3.30 -7.67 -11.27
N LEU A 58 -2.09 -7.46 -10.73
CA LEU A 58 -0.85 -7.31 -11.52
C LEU A 58 -0.48 -8.50 -12.43
N TYR A 59 -0.87 -9.72 -12.07
CA TYR A 59 -0.58 -10.95 -12.84
C TYR A 59 -1.71 -11.41 -13.77
N LEU A 60 -2.85 -10.68 -13.80
CA LEU A 60 -4.01 -11.02 -14.63
C LEU A 60 -3.93 -10.44 -16.06
N SER A 61 -3.10 -9.42 -16.28
CA SER A 61 -2.89 -8.81 -17.61
C SER A 61 -1.55 -9.22 -18.19
N ASN A 62 -1.56 -9.80 -19.39
CA ASN A 62 -0.33 -10.22 -20.10
C ASN A 62 0.64 -9.05 -20.33
N ALA A 63 0.11 -7.84 -20.51
CA ALA A 63 0.88 -6.60 -20.71
C ALA A 63 1.60 -6.10 -19.44
N ILE A 64 1.16 -6.53 -18.24
CA ILE A 64 1.77 -6.16 -16.96
C ILE A 64 2.62 -7.31 -16.41
N ALA A 65 2.08 -8.54 -16.45
CA ALA A 65 2.72 -9.72 -15.92
C ALA A 65 4.09 -10.02 -16.57
N HIS A 66 4.24 -9.81 -17.88
CA HIS A 66 5.54 -9.97 -18.56
C HIS A 66 6.60 -8.99 -18.01
N PRO A 67 6.38 -7.65 -18.01
CA PRO A 67 7.26 -6.68 -17.35
C PRO A 67 7.54 -6.94 -15.87
N MET A 68 6.60 -7.50 -15.10
CA MET A 68 6.78 -7.82 -13.66
C MET A 68 7.88 -8.86 -13.36
N ARG A 69 8.51 -9.46 -14.38
CA ARG A 69 9.67 -10.35 -14.24
C ARG A 69 10.99 -9.72 -14.69
N TRP A 70 10.98 -8.44 -15.06
CA TRP A 70 12.12 -7.74 -15.66
C TRP A 70 13.35 -7.74 -14.73
N SER A 71 13.17 -7.49 -13.44
CA SER A 71 14.25 -7.43 -12.44
C SER A 71 15.14 -8.67 -12.42
N LYS A 72 14.57 -9.86 -12.67
CA LYS A 72 15.27 -11.16 -12.73
C LYS A 72 15.70 -11.57 -14.14
N LYS A 73 14.98 -11.14 -15.18
CA LYS A 73 15.23 -11.50 -16.60
C LYS A 73 16.16 -10.52 -17.33
N ARG A 74 16.48 -9.37 -16.74
CA ARG A 74 17.44 -8.40 -17.31
C ARG A 74 18.81 -9.04 -17.53
N LYS A 75 19.46 -8.70 -18.63
CA LYS A 75 20.91 -8.83 -18.76
C LYS A 75 21.55 -7.61 -18.11
N CYS A 76 22.64 -7.78 -17.37
CA CYS A 76 23.45 -6.64 -16.91
C CYS A 76 24.24 -6.11 -18.12
N GLU A 77 23.74 -5.04 -18.73
CA GLU A 77 24.35 -4.37 -19.90
C GLU A 77 25.02 -3.04 -19.52
N HIS A 78 25.17 -2.76 -18.23
CA HIS A 78 25.74 -1.54 -17.68
C HIS A 78 26.84 -1.83 -16.66
N ASP A 79 27.72 -0.84 -16.51
CA ASP A 79 28.80 -0.79 -15.54
C ASP A 79 28.25 -0.95 -14.11
N ASP A 80 28.97 -1.69 -13.25
CA ASP A 80 28.50 -2.07 -11.91
C ASP A 80 28.35 -0.85 -10.98
N ASP A 81 29.05 0.25 -11.28
CA ASP A 81 29.00 1.52 -10.55
C ASP A 81 27.73 2.37 -10.85
N ILE A 82 26.89 2.02 -11.83
CA ILE A 82 25.73 2.86 -12.23
C ILE A 82 24.38 2.28 -11.80
N MET A 83 23.80 2.94 -10.80
CA MET A 83 22.51 2.65 -10.18
C MET A 83 21.31 3.14 -11.01
N ILE A 84 20.81 2.35 -11.95
CA ILE A 84 19.66 2.72 -12.80
C ILE A 84 18.29 2.23 -12.30
N HIS A 85 18.24 1.42 -11.25
CA HIS A 85 17.00 0.80 -10.76
C HIS A 85 17.14 0.35 -9.29
N PRO A 86 16.07 0.41 -8.44
CA PRO A 86 16.15 0.01 -7.03
C PRO A 86 16.65 -1.43 -6.79
N SER A 87 16.53 -2.32 -7.76
CA SER A 87 17.04 -3.70 -7.67
C SER A 87 18.57 -3.84 -7.69
N TYR A 88 19.29 -2.75 -7.91
CA TYR A 88 20.74 -2.71 -7.73
C TYR A 88 21.09 -2.33 -6.28
N GLY A 89 20.12 -1.79 -5.51
CA GLY A 89 20.35 -1.22 -4.20
C GLY A 89 20.54 -2.25 -3.11
N GLU A 90 21.36 -1.91 -2.12
CA GLU A 90 21.71 -2.81 -1.02
C GLU A 90 20.48 -3.30 -0.22
N ALA A 91 19.39 -2.51 -0.12
CA ALA A 91 18.15 -2.97 0.49
C ALA A 91 17.51 -4.17 -0.27
N TRP A 92 17.55 -4.16 -1.60
CA TRP A 92 17.09 -5.27 -2.42
C TRP A 92 18.03 -6.46 -2.30
N GLN A 93 19.34 -6.23 -2.38
CA GLN A 93 20.33 -7.31 -2.25
C GLN A 93 20.30 -7.96 -0.86
N ALA A 94 20.09 -7.18 0.20
CA ALA A 94 19.94 -7.67 1.57
C ALA A 94 18.70 -8.55 1.73
N LEU A 95 17.55 -8.14 1.16
CA LEU A 95 16.35 -8.98 1.13
C LEU A 95 16.59 -10.28 0.35
N ASP A 96 17.25 -10.21 -0.81
CA ASP A 96 17.53 -11.39 -1.64
C ASP A 96 18.51 -12.37 -0.97
N ARG A 97 19.38 -11.89 -0.07
CA ARG A 97 20.25 -12.72 0.79
C ARG A 97 19.53 -13.25 2.04
N PHE A 98 18.53 -12.52 2.54
CA PHE A 98 17.73 -12.89 3.71
C PHE A 98 16.74 -14.02 3.42
N ASP A 99 16.04 -13.95 2.28
CA ASP A 99 15.11 -14.99 1.81
C ASP A 99 15.42 -15.37 0.35
N PRO A 100 16.32 -16.35 0.13
CA PRO A 100 16.66 -16.85 -1.20
C PRO A 100 15.49 -17.53 -1.93
N GLU A 101 14.50 -18.06 -1.20
CA GLU A 101 13.31 -18.68 -1.79
C GLU A 101 12.41 -17.62 -2.42
N PHE A 102 12.09 -16.56 -1.66
CA PHE A 102 11.45 -15.35 -2.16
C PHE A 102 12.21 -14.73 -3.35
N ALA A 103 13.54 -14.70 -3.26
CA ALA A 103 14.40 -14.17 -4.32
C ALA A 103 14.44 -15.04 -5.58
N SER A 104 14.11 -16.33 -5.47
CA SER A 104 14.16 -17.27 -6.59
C SER A 104 12.99 -17.09 -7.57
N ASP A 105 11.77 -16.85 -7.08
CA ASP A 105 10.60 -16.63 -7.94
C ASP A 105 10.62 -15.20 -8.53
N PRO A 106 10.68 -15.03 -9.86
CA PRO A 106 10.63 -13.71 -10.50
C PRO A 106 9.27 -13.00 -10.36
N ARG A 107 8.25 -13.65 -9.77
CA ARG A 107 6.92 -13.11 -9.46
C ARG A 107 6.80 -12.56 -8.04
N SER A 108 7.79 -12.79 -7.17
CA SER A 108 7.85 -12.17 -5.84
C SER A 108 7.94 -10.65 -5.97
N ILE A 109 6.92 -9.93 -5.51
CA ILE A 109 6.83 -8.47 -5.66
C ILE A 109 7.68 -7.80 -4.58
N ARG A 110 8.54 -6.87 -4.98
CA ARG A 110 9.16 -5.90 -4.07
C ARG A 110 8.56 -4.53 -4.34
N PHE A 111 8.04 -3.89 -3.31
CA PHE A 111 7.42 -2.57 -3.42
C PHE A 111 8.00 -1.59 -2.41
N GLY A 112 7.88 -0.30 -2.71
CA GLY A 112 8.07 0.76 -1.73
C GLY A 112 6.75 1.48 -1.44
N LEU A 113 6.74 2.18 -0.32
CA LEU A 113 5.63 3.05 0.08
C LEU A 113 6.00 4.52 -0.12
N SER A 114 5.02 5.36 -0.40
CA SER A 114 5.19 6.82 -0.35
C SER A 114 4.01 7.44 0.38
N THR A 115 4.26 8.35 1.32
CA THR A 115 3.20 9.09 2.01
C THR A 115 3.65 10.48 2.40
N ASP A 116 2.76 11.45 2.19
CA ASP A 116 2.92 12.85 2.52
C ASP A 116 1.56 13.42 2.96
N GLY A 117 1.57 14.48 3.76
CA GLY A 117 0.41 15.06 4.42
C GLY A 117 0.07 16.46 3.92
N PHE A 118 -1.06 16.60 3.23
CA PHE A 118 -1.52 17.90 2.72
C PHE A 118 -2.88 18.33 3.30
N THR A 119 -3.15 19.62 3.23
CA THR A 119 -4.43 20.24 3.64
C THR A 119 -5.24 20.52 2.37
N PRO A 120 -6.33 19.79 2.08
CA PRO A 120 -7.08 19.94 0.82
C PRO A 120 -7.95 21.21 0.75
N PHE A 121 -8.12 21.93 1.86
CA PHE A 121 -8.93 23.15 1.94
C PHE A 121 -8.07 24.39 2.16
N GLY A 122 -8.54 25.55 1.66
CA GLY A 122 -7.80 26.80 1.73
C GLY A 122 -7.65 27.39 3.14
N ILE A 123 -6.81 28.41 3.26
CA ILE A 123 -6.29 29.02 4.51
C ILE A 123 -7.39 29.58 5.47
N GLY A 124 -8.65 29.67 5.03
CA GLY A 124 -9.81 30.09 5.86
C GLY A 124 -10.81 28.98 6.21
N ALA A 125 -10.58 27.74 5.81
CA ALA A 125 -11.47 26.60 6.08
C ALA A 125 -11.15 25.90 7.42
N ALA A 126 -12.05 25.03 7.87
CA ALA A 126 -11.77 24.16 9.01
C ALA A 126 -10.53 23.28 8.72
N PRO A 127 -9.61 23.11 9.68
CA PRO A 127 -8.41 22.30 9.46
C PRO A 127 -8.79 20.85 9.16
N TYR A 128 -8.18 20.33 8.10
CA TYR A 128 -8.39 18.97 7.64
C TYR A 128 -7.10 18.46 7.01
N SER A 129 -6.70 17.24 7.34
CA SER A 129 -5.47 16.61 6.90
C SER A 129 -5.81 15.42 6.01
N CYS A 130 -5.10 15.30 4.89
CA CYS A 130 -5.19 14.20 3.95
C CYS A 130 -3.79 13.61 3.76
N TRP A 131 -3.66 12.32 4.05
CA TRP A 131 -2.42 11.55 3.90
C TRP A 131 -2.70 10.35 3.00
N PRO A 132 -2.50 10.46 1.67
CA PRO A 132 -2.47 9.30 0.80
C PRO A 132 -1.25 8.43 1.13
N VAL A 133 -1.42 7.11 1.02
CA VAL A 133 -0.34 6.12 1.06
C VAL A 133 -0.33 5.42 -0.29
N PHE A 134 0.73 5.64 -1.05
CA PHE A 134 0.96 5.02 -2.34
C PHE A 134 1.87 3.79 -2.22
N VAL A 135 1.60 2.76 -3.01
CA VAL A 135 2.40 1.55 -3.18
C VAL A 135 2.94 1.53 -4.61
N VAL A 136 4.25 1.27 -4.77
CA VAL A 136 4.91 1.20 -6.09
C VAL A 136 5.67 -0.12 -6.22
N PRO A 137 5.32 -1.01 -7.17
CA PRO A 137 6.02 -2.27 -7.38
C PRO A 137 7.28 -2.08 -8.24
N TYR A 138 8.44 -2.26 -7.63
CA TYR A 138 9.76 -2.14 -8.28
C TYR A 138 10.20 -3.41 -9.02
N ASN A 139 9.27 -4.29 -9.38
CA ASN A 139 9.55 -5.42 -10.28
C ASN A 139 9.60 -5.00 -11.75
N LEU A 140 8.93 -3.89 -12.08
CA LEU A 140 8.79 -3.34 -13.42
C LEU A 140 10.08 -2.65 -13.89
N PRO A 141 10.34 -2.58 -15.21
CA PRO A 141 11.49 -1.85 -15.75
C PRO A 141 11.42 -0.34 -15.43
N PRO A 142 12.57 0.38 -15.44
CA PRO A 142 12.65 1.80 -15.10
C PRO A 142 11.67 2.71 -15.87
N HIS A 143 11.37 2.37 -17.12
CA HIS A 143 10.45 3.15 -17.97
C HIS A 143 8.95 2.87 -17.70
N LEU A 144 8.62 1.98 -16.77
CA LEU A 144 7.26 1.66 -16.32
C LEU A 144 7.04 1.89 -14.82
N CYS A 145 8.01 1.55 -13.95
CA CYS A 145 7.77 1.45 -12.50
C CYS A 145 7.22 2.74 -11.84
N MET A 146 7.54 3.92 -12.36
CA MET A 146 7.05 5.22 -11.85
C MET A 146 5.94 5.85 -12.71
N LYS A 147 5.31 5.12 -13.65
CA LYS A 147 4.15 5.63 -14.40
C LYS A 147 2.89 5.54 -13.56
N GLU A 148 1.96 6.48 -13.78
CA GLU A 148 0.67 6.60 -13.06
C GLU A 148 -0.08 5.27 -12.88
N GLY A 149 -0.22 4.46 -13.94
CA GLY A 149 -0.88 3.15 -13.89
C GLY A 149 -0.18 2.07 -13.04
N PHE A 150 0.97 2.38 -12.44
CA PHE A 150 1.73 1.50 -11.54
C PHE A 150 2.03 2.16 -10.18
N VAL A 151 1.46 3.34 -9.91
CA VAL A 151 1.49 3.98 -8.58
C VAL A 151 0.10 3.80 -7.95
N PHE A 152 -0.03 2.82 -7.07
CA PHE A 152 -1.33 2.43 -6.51
C PHE A 152 -1.63 3.19 -5.23
N LEU A 153 -2.79 3.86 -5.16
CA LEU A 153 -3.29 4.42 -3.92
C LEU A 153 -3.85 3.30 -3.04
N ALA A 154 -3.11 2.89 -2.02
CA ALA A 154 -3.50 1.80 -1.13
C ALA A 154 -4.38 2.27 0.04
N MET A 155 -4.15 3.49 0.53
CA MET A 155 -4.89 4.05 1.65
C MET A 155 -5.00 5.58 1.53
N VAL A 156 -6.07 6.16 2.07
CA VAL A 156 -6.16 7.60 2.33
C VAL A 156 -6.54 7.80 3.80
N ILE A 157 -5.65 8.39 4.57
CA ILE A 157 -5.88 8.70 5.97
C ILE A 157 -6.40 10.14 6.04
N LEU A 158 -7.61 10.31 6.57
CA LEU A 158 -8.32 11.58 6.64
C LEU A 158 -8.63 11.93 8.10
N GLY A 159 -8.51 13.20 8.46
CA GLY A 159 -8.88 13.66 9.81
C GLY A 159 -8.89 15.18 9.95
N SER A 160 -9.53 15.69 11.01
CA SER A 160 -9.54 17.13 11.33
C SER A 160 -8.19 17.66 11.83
N ARG A 161 -7.21 16.77 12.04
CA ARG A 161 -5.85 17.06 12.51
C ARG A 161 -4.86 16.12 11.83
N HIS A 162 -3.61 16.56 11.69
CA HIS A 162 -2.54 15.68 11.21
C HIS A 162 -2.37 14.48 12.18
N PRO A 163 -2.14 13.26 11.67
CA PRO A 163 -1.96 12.06 12.48
C PRO A 163 -0.69 12.14 13.34
N GLY A 164 0.36 12.82 12.84
CA GLY A 164 1.60 13.06 13.57
C GLY A 164 2.22 11.75 14.06
N LYS A 165 2.50 11.67 15.37
CA LYS A 165 3.08 10.47 16.01
C LYS A 165 2.17 9.24 15.97
N ASN A 166 0.87 9.40 15.70
CA ASN A 166 -0.09 8.30 15.68
C ASN A 166 -0.31 7.73 14.25
N LEU A 167 0.50 8.12 13.26
CA LEU A 167 0.35 7.60 11.89
C LEU A 167 0.43 6.06 11.84
N ASN A 168 1.27 5.45 12.67
CA ASN A 168 1.39 4.00 12.81
C ASN A 168 0.06 3.29 13.14
N VAL A 169 -0.84 3.93 13.88
CA VAL A 169 -2.19 3.41 14.20
C VAL A 169 -3.02 3.28 12.92
N PHE A 170 -2.89 4.21 11.99
CA PHE A 170 -3.64 4.17 10.73
C PHE A 170 -3.02 3.19 9.71
N LEU A 171 -1.72 2.94 9.80
CA LEU A 171 -1.03 1.97 8.95
C LEU A 171 -1.27 0.51 9.37
N GLU A 172 -1.89 0.25 10.53
CA GLU A 172 -2.18 -1.09 11.06
C GLU A 172 -2.86 -2.03 10.03
N PRO A 173 -3.92 -1.65 9.29
CA PRO A 173 -4.55 -2.52 8.29
C PRO A 173 -3.65 -2.78 7.08
N LEU A 174 -2.82 -1.80 6.68
CA LEU A 174 -1.84 -1.99 5.62
C LEU A 174 -0.78 -3.01 6.07
N ILE A 175 -0.27 -2.87 7.30
CA ILE A 175 0.72 -3.78 7.89
C ILE A 175 0.18 -5.22 7.96
N GLU A 176 -1.09 -5.41 8.33
CA GLU A 176 -1.75 -6.74 8.28
C GLU A 176 -1.73 -7.32 6.85
N GLU A 177 -2.09 -6.55 5.83
CA GLU A 177 -2.03 -7.01 4.43
C GLU A 177 -0.59 -7.26 3.94
N LEU A 178 0.38 -6.48 4.41
CA LEU A 178 1.79 -6.74 4.10
C LEU A 178 2.30 -8.03 4.76
N GLN A 179 1.78 -8.40 5.94
CA GLN A 179 2.08 -9.68 6.60
C GLN A 179 1.40 -10.85 5.87
N GLU A 180 0.13 -10.72 5.45
CA GLU A 180 -0.54 -11.70 4.57
C GLU A 180 0.27 -11.94 3.29
N LEU A 181 0.69 -10.86 2.62
CA LEU A 181 1.48 -10.93 1.39
C LEU A 181 2.90 -11.47 1.60
N TRP A 182 3.51 -11.27 2.77
CA TRP A 182 4.84 -11.82 3.07
C TRP A 182 4.80 -13.35 3.24
N ILE A 183 3.76 -13.85 3.92
CA ILE A 183 3.47 -15.30 4.03
C ILE A 183 3.13 -15.86 2.64
N GLY A 184 2.27 -15.15 1.91
CA GLY A 184 1.90 -15.44 0.53
C GLY A 184 0.42 -15.79 0.37
N VAL A 185 -0.15 -15.38 -0.77
CA VAL A 185 -1.56 -15.57 -1.12
C VAL A 185 -1.69 -16.33 -2.45
N GLU A 186 -2.78 -17.07 -2.65
CA GLU A 186 -3.03 -17.72 -3.95
C GLU A 186 -3.29 -16.65 -5.02
N ALA A 187 -2.56 -16.71 -6.14
CA ALA A 187 -2.75 -15.85 -7.29
C ALA A 187 -2.73 -16.68 -8.59
N TYR A 188 -3.23 -16.07 -9.66
CA TYR A 188 -3.18 -16.65 -11.01
C TYR A 188 -2.23 -15.86 -11.91
N ASP A 189 -1.42 -16.58 -12.68
CA ASP A 189 -0.41 -16.05 -13.57
C ASP A 189 -0.82 -16.27 -15.03
N VAL A 190 -1.29 -15.22 -15.70
CA VAL A 190 -1.74 -15.31 -17.10
C VAL A 190 -0.61 -15.63 -18.11
N VAL A 191 0.66 -15.52 -17.69
CA VAL A 191 1.83 -15.78 -18.57
C VAL A 191 2.23 -17.24 -18.53
N ALA A 192 2.31 -17.82 -17.32
CA ALA A 192 2.59 -19.25 -17.16
C ALA A 192 1.31 -20.11 -17.25
N ASN A 193 0.13 -19.48 -17.21
CA ASN A 193 -1.18 -20.11 -17.21
C ASN A 193 -1.36 -21.13 -16.07
N GLU A 194 -0.90 -20.72 -14.87
CA GLU A 194 -0.92 -21.53 -13.65
C GLU A 194 -1.34 -20.72 -12.42
N LYS A 195 -1.71 -21.42 -11.35
CA LYS A 195 -1.80 -20.83 -10.01
C LYS A 195 -0.43 -20.86 -9.35
N PHE A 196 -0.13 -19.84 -8.55
CA PHE A 196 1.11 -19.76 -7.77
C PHE A 196 0.86 -19.04 -6.44
N THR A 197 1.77 -19.21 -5.47
CA THR A 197 1.77 -18.42 -4.24
C THR A 197 2.46 -17.09 -4.50
N LEU A 198 1.67 -16.02 -4.61
CA LEU A 198 2.18 -14.66 -4.71
C LEU A 198 2.68 -14.20 -3.34
N ARG A 199 3.98 -13.93 -3.24
CA ARG A 199 4.59 -13.24 -2.10
C ARG A 199 4.92 -11.79 -2.47
N ALA A 200 4.81 -10.86 -1.52
CA ALA A 200 5.29 -9.50 -1.66
C ALA A 200 6.07 -9.03 -0.43
N ALA A 201 7.03 -8.13 -0.63
CA ALA A 201 7.87 -7.56 0.41
C ALA A 201 8.00 -6.04 0.27
N TYR A 202 7.89 -5.36 1.41
CA TYR A 202 8.25 -3.96 1.56
C TYR A 202 9.78 -3.80 1.58
N LEU A 203 10.32 -2.90 0.76
CA LEU A 203 11.75 -2.58 0.74
C LEU A 203 12.10 -1.28 1.49
N PHE A 204 11.35 -0.21 1.25
CA PHE A 204 11.63 1.13 1.77
C PHE A 204 10.41 2.05 1.62
N SER A 205 10.41 3.17 2.34
CA SER A 205 9.41 4.23 2.22
C SER A 205 10.04 5.59 1.94
N PHE A 206 9.31 6.43 1.20
CA PHE A 206 9.58 7.86 1.06
C PHE A 206 8.52 8.64 1.84
N HIS A 207 8.95 9.37 2.86
CA HIS A 207 8.07 10.19 3.69
C HIS A 207 8.86 11.18 4.54
N ASP A 208 8.23 12.29 4.90
CA ASP A 208 8.81 13.32 5.78
C ASP A 208 8.61 13.01 7.28
N LEU A 209 8.34 11.74 7.61
CA LEU A 209 8.25 11.29 9.00
C LEU A 209 9.64 11.30 9.64
N LEU A 210 9.73 12.00 10.78
CA LEU A 210 10.91 11.97 11.63
C LEU A 210 11.18 10.53 12.10
N PRO A 211 12.45 10.06 12.07
CA PRO A 211 12.81 8.77 12.67
C PRO A 211 12.65 8.88 14.19
N TYR A 212 11.81 8.02 14.75
CA TYR A 212 11.56 7.87 16.20
C TYR A 212 11.84 6.43 16.62
#